data_AF-A0A3R7FG57-F1
#
_entry.id   AF-A0A3R7FG57-F1
#
_cell.length_a   1.000
_cell.length_b   1.000
_cell.length_c   1.000
_cell.angle_alpha   90.00
_cell.angle_beta   90.00
_cell.angle_gamma   90.00
#
_symmetry.space_group_name_H-M   'P 1'
#
loop_
_entity.id
_entity.type
_entity.pdbx_description
1 polymer ?
#
loop_
_entity_poly.entity_id
_entity_poly.type
_entity_poly.pdbx_seq_one_letter_code
_entity_poly.pdbx_strand_id
1 'polypeptide(L)' 'MTDAELIRLLGGDTAVAKRLGWPTLNGARRVNNWKRRGIPDSIKLKHGWLRKLPKTAPASLPTKEA' A
#
# COMPACT_ATOMS: atom_id res chain seq x y z
N MET A 1 -13.16 -0.72 5.41
CA MET A 1 -11.90 -0.88 4.65
C MET A 1 -10.76 -0.52 5.57
N THR A 2 -9.87 -1.47 5.82
CA THR A 2 -8.67 -1.29 6.66
C THR A 2 -7.49 -0.80 5.82
N ASP A 3 -6.50 -0.20 6.46
CA ASP A 3 -5.24 0.18 5.81
C ASP A 3 -4.54 -1.03 5.16
N ALA A 4 -4.72 -2.23 5.73
CA ALA A 4 -4.18 -3.46 5.17
C ALA A 4 -4.82 -3.86 3.83
N GLU A 5 -6.15 -3.75 3.75
CA GLU A 5 -6.90 -3.97 2.50
C GLU A 5 -6.54 -2.92 1.44
N LEU A 6 -6.39 -1.67 1.86
CA LEU A 6 -5.94 -0.56 1.00
C LEU A 6 -4.59 -0.89 0.35
N ILE A 7 -3.60 -1.28 1.16
CA ILE A 7 -2.25 -1.63 0.68
C ILE A 7 -2.32 -2.82 -0.28
N ARG A 8 -3.16 -3.82 -0.02
CA ARG A 8 -3.37 -4.96 -0.93
C ARG A 8 -3.93 -4.51 -2.28
N LEU A 9 -4.97 -3.67 -2.30
CA LEU A 9 -5.56 -3.15 -3.55
C LEU A 9 -4.59 -2.25 -4.35
N LEU A 10 -3.65 -1.61 -3.67
CA LEU A 10 -2.60 -0.79 -4.29
C LEU A 10 -1.45 -1.60 -4.90
N GLY A 11 -1.56 -2.93 -4.94
CA GLY A 11 -0.53 -3.83 -5.48
C GLY A 11 0.49 -4.31 -4.43
N GLY A 12 0.17 -4.16 -3.14
CA GLY A 12 0.99 -4.66 -2.04
C GLY A 12 2.04 -3.67 -1.53
N ASP A 13 2.77 -4.08 -0.49
CA ASP A 13 3.74 -3.28 0.23
C ASP A 13 4.89 -2.79 -0.65
N THR A 14 5.39 -3.63 -1.56
CA THR A 14 6.45 -3.26 -2.51
C THR A 14 5.97 -2.22 -3.52
N ALA A 15 4.76 -2.36 -4.08
CA ALA A 15 4.22 -1.41 -5.05
C ALA A 15 3.95 -0.04 -4.40
N VAL A 16 3.35 -0.05 -3.22
CA VAL A 16 3.11 1.15 -2.41
C VAL A 16 4.42 1.84 -2.05
N ALA A 17 5.43 1.10 -1.59
CA ALA A 17 6.74 1.66 -1.25
C ALA A 17 7.43 2.30 -2.47
N LYS A 18 7.38 1.66 -3.64
CA LYS A 18 7.88 2.25 -4.90
C LYS A 18 7.14 3.54 -5.25
N ARG A 19 5.81 3.57 -5.13
CA ARG A 19 4.99 4.76 -5.41
C ARG A 19 5.24 5.91 -4.41
N LEU A 20 5.69 5.59 -3.20
CA LEU A 20 6.11 6.56 -2.19
C LEU A 20 7.55 7.08 -2.40
N GLY A 21 8.28 6.56 -3.38
CA GLY A 21 9.69 6.90 -3.60
C GLY A 21 10.64 6.18 -2.63
N TRP A 22 10.22 5.07 -2.01
CA TRP A 22 11.03 4.22 -1.14
C TRP A 22 11.24 2.83 -1.77
N PRO A 23 11.97 2.72 -2.89
CA PRO A 23 12.10 1.46 -3.65
C PRO A 23 12.93 0.38 -2.94
N THR A 24 13.47 0.66 -1.75
CA THR A 24 14.31 -0.27 -0.98
C THR A 24 13.47 -1.26 -0.17
N LEU A 25 14.10 -2.37 0.24
CA LEU A 25 13.49 -3.35 1.14
C LEU A 25 12.98 -2.72 2.45
N ASN A 26 13.69 -1.71 2.96
CA ASN A 26 13.29 -0.96 4.15
C ASN A 26 11.98 -0.17 3.94
N GLY A 27 11.76 0.33 2.72
CA GLY A 27 10.51 0.97 2.31
C GLY A 27 9.34 -0.01 2.34
N ALA A 28 9.49 -1.17 1.70
CA ALA A 28 8.47 -2.22 1.71
C ALA A 28 8.17 -2.71 3.13
N ARG A 29 9.20 -2.92 3.96
CA ARG A 29 9.03 -3.34 5.36
C ARG A 29 8.29 -2.30 6.21
N ARG A 30 8.52 -1.00 5.94
CA ARG A 30 7.77 0.10 6.59
C ARG A 30 6.28 0.05 6.22
N VAL A 31 5.96 -0.12 4.94
CA VAL A 31 4.57 -0.28 4.50
C VAL A 31 3.94 -1.55 5.07
N ASN A 32 4.71 -2.64 5.18
CA ASN A 32 4.24 -3.87 5.77
C ASN A 32 3.79 -3.68 7.23
N ASN A 33 4.54 -2.91 8.01
CA ASN A 33 4.19 -2.56 9.38
C ASN A 33 2.89 -1.74 9.49
N TRP A 34 2.57 -0.91 8.49
CA TRP A 34 1.30 -0.15 8.47
C TRP A 34 0.07 -1.04 8.40
N LYS A 35 0.18 -2.25 7.86
CA LYS A 35 -0.94 -3.21 7.87
C LYS A 35 -1.40 -3.57 9.29
N ARG A 36 -0.49 -3.52 10.27
CA ARG A 36 -0.78 -3.81 11.70
C ARG A 36 -0.94 -2.55 12.54
N ARG A 37 -0.18 -1.50 12.24
CA ARG A 37 -0.12 -0.26 13.04
C ARG A 37 -1.02 0.87 12.52
N GLY A 38 -1.54 0.74 11.30
CA GLY A 38 -2.16 1.83 10.56
C GLY A 38 -1.14 2.65 9.77
N ILE A 39 -1.61 3.28 8.69
CA ILE A 39 -0.80 4.22 7.91
C ILE A 39 -0.81 5.57 8.63
N PRO A 40 0.36 6.21 8.88
CA PRO A 40 0.43 7.49 9.56
C PRO A 40 -0.36 8.59 8.84
N ASP A 41 -1.08 9.44 9.58
CA ASP A 41 -1.89 10.51 9.00
C ASP A 41 -1.06 11.52 8.20
N SER A 42 0.16 11.82 8.63
CA SER A 42 1.09 12.67 7.89
C SER A 42 1.38 12.13 6.48
N ILE A 43 1.46 10.82 6.31
CA ILE A 43 1.64 10.16 5.02
C ILE A 43 0.34 10.22 4.20
N LYS A 44 -0.81 9.97 4.81
CA LYS A 44 -2.13 10.07 4.15
C LYS A 44 -2.42 11.50 3.64
N LEU A 45 -2.01 12.51 4.39
CA LEU A 45 -2.15 13.92 4.02
C LEU A 45 -1.19 14.30 2.89
N LYS A 46 0.07 13.85 2.97
CA LYS A 46 1.07 14.10 1.93
C LYS A 46 0.75 13.40 0.60
N HIS A 47 0.15 12.22 0.66
CA HIS A 47 -0.16 11.39 -0.49
C HIS A 47 -1.67 11.16 -0.61
N GLY A 48 -2.39 12.08 -1.25
CA GLY A 48 -3.85 12.06 -1.35
C GLY A 48 -4.46 10.77 -1.95
N TRP A 49 -3.69 10.02 -2.74
CA TRP A 49 -4.08 8.70 -3.29
C TRP A 49 -4.14 7.58 -2.23
N LEU A 50 -3.53 7.77 -1.05
CA LEU A 50 -3.75 6.89 0.12
C LEU A 50 -5.04 7.22 0.86
N ARG A 51 -5.59 8.42 0.67
CA ARG A 51 -6.85 8.87 1.30
C ARG A 51 -8.08 8.51 0.48
N LYS A 52 -7.93 8.51 -0.85
CA LYS A 52 -8.98 8.19 -1.81
C LYS A 52 -8.52 7.01 -2.64
N LEU A 53 -9.04 5.81 -2.37
CA LEU A 53 -9.03 4.79 -3.41
C LEU A 53 -10.34 4.87 -4.20
N PRO A 54 -10.26 4.83 -5.55
CA PRO A 54 -11.43 4.71 -6.39
C PRO A 54 -12.09 3.35 -6.15
N LYS A 55 -13.41 3.32 -6.29
CA LYS A 55 -14.30 2.14 -6.22
C LYS A 55 -14.08 1.14 -7.37
N THR A 56 -12.90 1.13 -7.97
CA THR A 56 -12.58 0.29 -9.12
C THR A 56 -11.66 -0.83 -8.65
N ALA A 57 -12.24 -2.01 -8.51
CA ALA A 57 -11.53 -3.25 -8.26
C ALA A 57 -10.40 -3.44 -9.29
N PRO A 58 -9.18 -3.81 -8.88
CA PRO A 58 -8.22 -4.30 -9.83
C PRO A 58 -8.51 -5.78 -10.10
N ALA A 59 -8.94 -6.05 -11.33
CA ALA A 59 -8.74 -7.34 -11.96
C ALA A 59 -7.27 -7.76 -11.83
N SER A 60 -7.06 -9.05 -11.57
CA SER A 60 -5.77 -9.75 -11.68
C SER A 60 -4.73 -9.46 -10.58
N LEU A 61 -4.84 -10.16 -9.46
CA LEU A 61 -3.65 -10.51 -8.67
C LEU A 61 -2.88 -11.59 -9.46
N PRO A 62 -1.57 -11.46 -9.74
CA PRO A 62 -0.79 -12.61 -10.13
C PRO A 62 -0.65 -13.51 -8.91
N THR A 63 -1.30 -14.67 -8.95
CA THR A 63 -1.03 -15.80 -8.06
C THR A 63 0.45 -16.10 -8.20
N LYS A 64 1.23 -15.82 -7.15
CA LYS A 64 2.60 -16.29 -7.08
C LYS A 64 2.51 -17.77 -6.71
N GLU A 65 2.42 -18.63 -7.74
CA GLU A 65 2.57 -20.07 -7.60
C GLU A 65 3.97 -20.37 -7.04
N ALA A 66 4.00 -21.26 -6.06
CA ALA A 66 5.19 -21.88 -5.47
C ALA A 66 4.98 -23.39 -5.52
#